data_AF-A0A3D6EXA4-F1
#
_entry.id   AF-A0A3D6EXA4-F1
#
_cell.length_a   1.000
_cell.length_b   1.000
_cell.length_c   1.000
_cell.angle_alpha   90.00
_cell.angle_beta   90.00
_cell.angle_gamma   90.00
#
_symmetry.space_group_name_H-M   'P 1'
#
loop_
_entity.id
_entity.type
_entity.pdbx_description
1 polymer ?
#
loop_
_entity_poly.entity_id
_entity_poly.type
_entity_poly.pdbx_seq_one_letter_code
_entity_poly.pdbx_strand_id
1 'polypeptide(L)'
;DKYYIGRRPNGIYIPRFRNVGSDKRTDYVRGFGYQGAASRQEWSRGVMEMAYGSQLKEKLETPGPWRMGITGFGECLPYQENRVTLDANKKDVYGLPILSIDAEWKQNEKTMREDMKACAAEMLEAA
;
A
#
# COMPACT_ATOMS: atom_id res chain seq x y z
N ASP A 1 8.32 26.55 -4.06
CA ASP A 1 8.94 25.26 -3.70
C ASP A 1 10.14 25.51 -2.78
N LYS A 2 10.32 24.79 -1.68
CA LYS A 2 11.37 25.08 -0.67
C LYS A 2 12.32 23.88 -0.54
N TYR A 3 13.56 24.05 -1.00
CA TYR A 3 14.56 22.98 -1.15
C TYR A 3 15.30 22.64 0.17
N TYR A 4 15.57 23.63 1.02
CA TYR A 4 16.42 23.46 2.20
C TYR A 4 15.72 23.66 3.55
N ILE A 5 14.44 24.06 3.56
CA ILE A 5 13.68 24.31 4.80
C ILE A 5 12.24 23.85 4.58
N GLY A 6 11.87 22.73 5.17
CA GLY A 6 10.54 22.14 5.02
C GLY A 6 10.31 20.92 5.90
N ARG A 7 9.05 20.69 6.28
CA ARG A 7 8.59 19.56 7.09
C ARG A 7 8.84 18.24 6.36
N ARG A 8 9.40 17.25 7.06
CA ARG A 8 9.50 15.88 6.55
C ARG A 8 8.10 15.41 6.12
N PRO A 9 7.92 14.91 4.90
CA PRO A 9 6.67 14.25 4.54
C PRO A 9 6.58 12.97 5.39
N ASN A 10 5.78 13.04 6.45
CA ASN A 10 5.54 11.93 7.37
C ASN A 10 4.39 11.05 6.84
N GLY A 11 4.19 9.90 7.49
CA GLY A 11 3.06 9.04 7.19
C GLY A 11 1.72 9.75 7.37
N ILE A 12 0.81 9.54 6.43
CA ILE A 12 -0.59 9.97 6.51
C ILE A 12 -1.48 8.78 6.87
N TYR A 13 -2.62 9.09 7.49
CA TYR A 13 -3.68 8.15 7.76
C TYR A 13 -5.00 8.74 7.27
N ILE A 14 -5.71 8.00 6.44
CA ILE A 14 -7.07 8.31 5.99
C ILE A 14 -8.01 7.36 6.74
N PRO A 15 -8.80 7.86 7.69
CA PRO A 15 -9.74 7.05 8.44
C PRO A 15 -10.77 6.37 7.55
N ARG A 16 -11.38 5.29 8.06
CA ARG A 16 -12.48 4.62 7.37
C ARG A 16 -13.63 5.58 7.10
N PHE A 17 -13.98 5.73 5.83
CA PHE A 17 -15.09 6.55 5.37
C PHE A 17 -16.24 5.71 4.77
N ARG A 18 -15.95 4.51 4.29
CA ARG A 18 -16.96 3.58 3.76
C ARG A 18 -17.72 2.84 4.87
N ASN A 19 -19.03 2.70 4.67
CA ASN A 19 -19.96 2.00 5.57
C ASN A 19 -20.04 2.63 6.97
N VAL A 20 -19.93 3.95 7.07
CA VAL A 20 -19.98 4.74 8.31
C VAL A 20 -21.24 5.61 8.36
N GLY A 21 -21.93 5.64 9.51
CA GLY A 21 -23.14 6.45 9.68
C GLY A 21 -24.26 6.01 8.72
N SER A 22 -24.75 6.95 7.92
CA SER A 22 -25.77 6.72 6.87
C SER A 22 -25.18 6.18 5.57
N ASP A 23 -23.86 6.19 5.37
CA ASP A 23 -23.23 5.49 4.25
C ASP A 23 -23.39 3.98 4.48
N LYS A 24 -24.18 3.35 3.61
CA LYS A 24 -24.47 1.91 3.65
C LYS A 24 -24.43 1.38 2.23
N ARG A 25 -23.43 0.55 1.98
CA ARG A 25 -23.29 -0.19 0.74
C ARG A 25 -24.01 -1.53 0.85
N THR A 26 -24.47 -2.04 -0.30
CA THR A 26 -25.19 -3.30 -0.43
C THR A 26 -24.32 -4.43 -0.99
N ASP A 27 -23.14 -4.10 -1.50
CA ASP A 27 -22.24 -4.99 -2.26
C ASP A 27 -21.12 -5.60 -1.39
N TYR A 28 -20.81 -5.01 -0.23
CA TYR A 28 -19.93 -5.58 0.80
C TYR A 28 -20.21 -4.97 2.19
N VAL A 29 -19.83 -5.68 3.25
CA VAL A 29 -19.87 -5.22 4.65
C VAL A 29 -18.49 -4.80 5.13
N ARG A 30 -18.45 -4.02 6.23
CA ARG A 30 -17.24 -3.36 6.76
C ARG A 30 -16.74 -2.26 5.83
N GLY A 31 -15.52 -1.78 6.04
CA GLY A 31 -14.96 -0.72 5.20
C GLY A 31 -13.45 -0.69 5.35
N PHE A 32 -12.85 0.32 4.73
CA PHE A 32 -11.40 0.43 4.65
C PHE A 32 -10.95 1.87 4.88
N GLY A 33 -9.70 2.00 5.31
CA GLY A 33 -8.97 3.27 5.34
C GLY A 33 -7.69 3.16 4.53
N TYR A 34 -6.89 4.22 4.54
CA TYR A 34 -5.59 4.21 3.87
C TYR A 34 -4.48 4.68 4.79
N GLN A 35 -3.28 4.16 4.54
CA GLN A 35 -2.04 4.73 5.05
C GLN A 35 -1.11 5.02 3.90
N GLY A 36 -0.34 6.08 3.99
CA GLY A 36 0.52 6.48 2.89
C GLY A 36 1.60 7.44 3.28
N ALA A 37 2.39 7.85 2.31
CA ALA A 37 3.39 8.88 2.47
C ALA A 37 3.69 9.52 1.12
N ALA A 38 4.22 10.75 1.18
CA ALA A 38 4.85 11.39 0.06
C ALA A 38 6.37 11.28 0.17
N SER A 39 7.05 11.19 -0.96
CA SER A 39 8.50 11.29 -1.03
C SER A 39 8.92 12.04 -2.29
N ARG A 40 10.13 12.59 -2.28
CA ARG A 40 10.77 13.06 -3.52
C ARG A 40 11.72 12.00 -4.03
N GLN A 41 11.81 11.87 -5.34
CA GLN A 41 12.84 11.03 -5.93
C GLN A 41 14.23 11.59 -5.61
N GLU A 42 15.09 10.73 -5.09
CA GLU A 42 16.46 11.06 -4.73
C GLU A 42 17.41 10.93 -5.94
N TRP A 43 18.71 11.03 -5.68
CA TRP A 43 19.75 10.98 -6.70
C TRP A 43 19.77 9.65 -7.47
N SER A 44 19.23 8.57 -6.89
CA SER A 44 19.19 7.23 -7.49
C SER A 44 18.39 7.17 -8.80
N ARG A 45 17.59 8.19 -9.12
CA ARG A 45 16.93 8.33 -10.44
C ARG A 45 17.92 8.37 -11.62
N GLY A 46 19.17 8.79 -11.39
CA GLY A 46 20.21 8.84 -12.41
C GLY A 46 20.87 7.50 -12.69
N VAL A 47 20.60 6.45 -11.89
CA VAL A 47 21.26 5.14 -12.02
C VAL A 47 20.73 4.34 -13.22
N MET A 48 19.51 4.62 -13.68
CA MET A 48 18.92 3.93 -14.84
C MET A 48 19.37 4.50 -16.20
N GLU A 49 19.89 5.72 -16.25
CA GLU A 49 20.44 6.26 -17.49
C GLU A 49 21.92 5.85 -17.61
N MET A 50 22.33 5.21 -18.71
CA MET A 50 23.74 5.09 -19.12
C MET A 50 24.36 6.48 -19.48
N ALA A 51 23.88 7.56 -18.86
CA ALA A 51 24.27 8.93 -19.11
C ALA A 51 25.33 9.34 -18.09
N TYR A 52 26.59 9.38 -18.54
CA TYR A 52 27.70 9.97 -17.81
C TYR A 52 27.92 11.41 -18.31
N GLY A 53 28.38 12.32 -17.44
CA GLY A 53 28.77 13.68 -17.83
C GLY A 53 28.07 14.82 -17.07
N SER A 54 28.23 16.04 -17.55
CA SER A 54 27.70 17.27 -16.92
C SER A 54 26.18 17.29 -16.82
N GLN A 55 25.47 16.75 -17.80
CA GLN A 55 24.00 16.67 -17.80
C GLN A 55 23.46 15.76 -16.70
N LEU A 56 24.17 14.68 -16.33
CA LEU A 56 23.80 13.84 -15.19
C LEU A 56 23.93 14.64 -13.89
N LYS A 57 25.05 15.36 -13.73
CA LYS A 57 25.30 16.18 -12.53
C LYS A 57 24.26 17.28 -12.37
N GLU A 58 23.98 18.03 -13.44
CA GLU A 58 22.95 19.07 -13.45
C GLU A 58 21.55 18.50 -13.16
N LYS A 59 21.21 17.35 -13.77
CA LYS A 59 19.95 16.66 -13.46
C LYS A 59 19.86 16.27 -11.99
N LEU A 60 20.95 15.87 -11.33
CA LEU A 60 21.00 15.38 -9.94
C LEU A 60 21.11 16.48 -8.88
N GLU A 61 21.51 17.70 -9.26
CA GLU A 61 21.66 18.85 -8.36
C GLU A 61 20.34 19.40 -7.79
N THR A 62 19.21 19.05 -8.42
CA THR A 62 17.86 19.41 -7.94
C THR A 62 17.11 18.20 -7.41
N PRO A 63 16.17 18.33 -6.46
CA PRO A 63 15.33 17.20 -6.05
C PRO A 63 14.45 16.72 -7.20
N GLY A 64 14.29 15.40 -7.34
CA GLY A 64 13.37 14.84 -8.31
C GLY A 64 11.90 15.15 -7.99
N PRO A 65 10.98 14.74 -8.87
CA PRO A 65 9.55 15.00 -8.71
C PRO A 65 9.00 14.34 -7.44
N TRP A 66 7.94 14.93 -6.89
CA TRP A 66 7.17 14.34 -5.81
C TRP A 66 6.46 13.07 -6.29
N ARG A 67 6.36 12.10 -5.38
CA ARG A 67 5.49 10.94 -5.50
C ARG A 67 4.67 10.83 -4.22
N MET A 68 3.42 10.46 -4.38
CA MET A 68 2.49 10.17 -3.29
C MET A 68 1.95 8.77 -3.50
N GLY A 69 1.88 7.99 -2.42
CA GLY A 69 1.30 6.66 -2.45
C GLY A 69 0.44 6.44 -1.21
N ILE A 70 -0.68 5.74 -1.41
CA ILE A 70 -1.55 5.26 -0.35
C ILE A 70 -1.79 3.76 -0.52
N THR A 71 -1.87 3.05 0.59
CA THR A 71 -2.14 1.62 0.68
C THR A 71 -3.46 1.43 1.40
N GLY A 72 -4.39 0.70 0.78
CA GLY A 72 -5.69 0.39 1.36
C GLY A 72 -5.60 -0.70 2.43
N PHE A 73 -6.24 -0.46 3.57
CA PHE A 73 -6.37 -1.42 4.67
C PHE A 73 -7.85 -1.70 4.91
N GLY A 74 -8.28 -2.92 4.59
CA GLY A 74 -9.62 -3.43 4.90
C GLY A 74 -9.55 -4.76 5.62
N GLU A 75 -10.64 -5.08 6.31
CA GLU A 75 -10.77 -6.29 7.10
C GLU A 75 -11.02 -7.52 6.20
N CYS A 76 -10.37 -8.64 6.51
CA CYS A 76 -10.80 -9.95 6.02
C CYS A 76 -11.79 -10.52 7.04
N LEU A 77 -13.01 -10.86 6.60
CA LEU A 77 -14.00 -11.42 7.51
C LEU A 77 -13.54 -12.78 8.08
N PRO A 78 -14.00 -13.15 9.28
CA PRO A 78 -13.67 -14.43 9.87
C PRO A 78 -14.36 -15.56 9.10
N TYR A 79 -13.55 -16.38 8.42
CA TYR A 79 -14.02 -17.58 7.72
C TYR A 79 -13.46 -18.80 8.45
N GLN A 80 -14.33 -19.73 8.80
CA GLN A 80 -13.94 -20.96 9.52
C GLN A 80 -12.94 -21.80 8.70
N GLU A 81 -13.04 -21.72 7.38
CA GLU A 81 -12.17 -22.43 6.44
C GLU A 81 -10.76 -21.83 6.41
N ASN A 82 -10.61 -20.54 6.72
CA ASN A 82 -9.31 -19.89 6.80
C ASN A 82 -8.59 -20.35 8.07
N ARG A 83 -7.57 -21.20 7.91
CA ARG A 83 -6.85 -21.83 9.02
C ARG A 83 -5.35 -21.88 8.80
N VAL A 84 -4.64 -22.00 9.91
CA VAL A 84 -3.21 -22.27 9.95
C VAL A 84 -3.00 -23.54 10.78
N THR A 85 -2.31 -24.52 10.20
CA THR A 85 -1.98 -25.79 10.87
C THR A 85 -0.48 -26.07 10.76
N LEU A 86 0.03 -27.04 11.51
CA LEU A 86 1.39 -27.54 11.33
C LEU A 86 1.40 -28.63 10.25
N ASP A 87 2.36 -28.58 9.34
CA ASP A 87 2.59 -29.62 8.34
C ASP A 87 3.34 -30.80 9.00
N ALA A 88 2.71 -31.97 9.02
CA ALA A 88 3.28 -33.16 9.65
C ALA A 88 4.49 -33.73 8.91
N ASN A 89 4.66 -33.40 7.62
CA ASN A 89 5.65 -33.99 6.74
C ASN A 89 6.80 -33.03 6.40
N LYS A 90 6.59 -31.72 6.58
CA LYS A 90 7.60 -30.70 6.25
C LYS A 90 8.12 -30.03 7.50
N LYS A 91 9.45 -29.87 7.54
CA LYS A 91 10.16 -29.25 8.64
C LYS A 91 11.03 -28.09 8.13
N ASP A 92 11.27 -27.13 9.00
CA ASP A 92 12.22 -26.06 8.76
C ASP A 92 13.67 -26.54 8.92
N VAL A 93 14.62 -25.60 8.79
CA VAL A 93 16.06 -25.86 8.93
C VAL A 93 16.47 -26.29 10.34
N TYR A 94 15.59 -26.14 11.33
CA TYR A 94 15.82 -26.52 12.73
C TYR A 94 15.06 -27.79 13.11
N GLY A 95 14.38 -28.43 12.16
CA GLY A 95 13.65 -29.68 12.37
C GLY A 95 12.25 -29.52 12.99
N LEU A 96 11.72 -28.30 13.05
CA LEU A 96 10.37 -28.00 13.55
C LEU A 96 9.33 -28.07 12.41
N PRO A 97 8.10 -28.57 12.66
CA PRO A 97 7.02 -28.54 11.68
C PRO A 97 6.74 -27.12 11.15
N ILE A 98 6.61 -26.96 9.83
CA ILE A 98 6.29 -25.65 9.24
C ILE A 98 4.80 -25.34 9.29
N LEU A 99 4.45 -24.07 9.10
CA LEU A 99 3.06 -23.65 8.95
C LEU A 99 2.51 -24.06 7.57
N SER A 100 1.35 -24.71 7.56
CA SER A 100 0.49 -24.87 6.40
C SER A 100 -0.67 -23.89 6.54
N ILE A 101 -0.73 -22.93 5.62
CA ILE A 101 -1.72 -21.84 5.63
C ILE A 101 -2.71 -22.10 4.49
N ASP A 102 -3.96 -22.38 4.88
CA ASP A 102 -5.08 -22.61 3.98
C ASP A 102 -6.06 -21.46 4.23
N ALA A 103 -5.89 -20.36 3.48
CA ALA A 103 -6.67 -19.15 3.68
C ALA A 103 -6.87 -18.42 2.35
N GLU A 104 -8.07 -17.94 2.13
CA GLU A 104 -8.42 -17.14 0.96
C GLU A 104 -9.32 -15.96 1.30
N TRP A 105 -9.35 -15.00 0.38
CA TRP A 105 -10.32 -13.92 0.38
C TRP A 105 -11.59 -14.36 -0.35
N LYS A 106 -12.76 -14.09 0.23
CA LYS A 106 -14.04 -14.40 -0.40
C LYS A 106 -14.61 -13.16 -1.10
N GLN A 107 -15.86 -13.26 -1.52
CA GLN A 107 -16.49 -12.25 -2.37
C GLN A 107 -16.52 -10.86 -1.71
N ASN A 108 -16.77 -10.78 -0.40
CA ASN A 108 -16.81 -9.52 0.33
C ASN A 108 -15.50 -8.71 0.18
N GLU A 109 -14.36 -9.35 0.44
CA GLU A 109 -13.05 -8.69 0.35
C GLU A 109 -12.67 -8.36 -1.10
N LYS A 110 -13.05 -9.22 -2.05
CA LYS A 110 -12.83 -8.99 -3.49
C LYS A 110 -13.59 -7.74 -3.95
N THR A 111 -14.88 -7.63 -3.63
CA THR A 111 -15.69 -6.45 -3.96
C THR A 111 -15.17 -5.20 -3.26
N MET A 112 -14.86 -5.28 -1.96
CA MET A 112 -14.30 -4.16 -1.20
C MET A 112 -12.97 -3.68 -1.79
N ARG A 113 -12.12 -4.58 -2.32
CA ARG A 113 -10.84 -4.24 -2.94
C ARG A 113 -10.99 -3.46 -4.26
N GLU A 114 -12.05 -3.72 -5.02
CA GLU A 114 -12.34 -2.91 -6.21
C GLU A 114 -12.72 -1.48 -5.82
N ASP A 115 -13.56 -1.30 -4.80
CA ASP A 115 -13.90 0.03 -4.27
C ASP A 115 -12.67 0.75 -3.68
N MET A 116 -11.79 0.03 -2.98
CA MET A 116 -10.51 0.58 -2.51
C MET A 116 -9.65 1.13 -3.67
N LYS A 117 -9.59 0.43 -4.80
CA LYS A 117 -8.80 0.88 -5.96
C LYS A 117 -9.41 2.11 -6.59
N ALA A 118 -10.73 2.10 -6.80
CA ALA A 118 -11.46 3.23 -7.37
C ALA A 118 -11.32 4.50 -6.50
N CYS A 119 -11.59 4.39 -5.19
CA CYS A 119 -11.48 5.51 -4.27
C CYS A 119 -10.05 6.06 -4.17
N ALA A 120 -9.04 5.18 -4.19
CA ALA A 120 -7.65 5.62 -4.16
C ALA A 120 -7.26 6.39 -5.42
N ALA A 121 -7.73 5.95 -6.60
CA ALA A 121 -7.52 6.65 -7.86
C ALA A 121 -8.19 8.03 -7.83
N GLU A 122 -9.48 8.09 -7.47
CA GLU A 122 -10.22 9.35 -7.35
C GLU A 122 -9.52 10.36 -6.41
N MET A 123 -9.06 9.90 -5.25
CA MET A 123 -8.35 10.76 -4.28
C MET A 123 -7.01 11.27 -4.80
N LEU A 124 -6.26 10.46 -5.54
CA LEU A 124 -4.96 10.85 -6.08
C LEU A 124 -5.07 11.70 -7.36
N GLU A 125 -6.12 11.52 -8.16
CA GLU A 125 -6.38 12.30 -9.38
C GLU A 125 -6.95 13.69 -9.07
N ALA A 126 -7.70 13.83 -7.97
CA ALA A 126 -8.22 15.13 -7.53
C ALA A 126 -7.17 16.01 -6.82
N ALA A 127 -5.97 15.48 -6.56
CA ALA A 127 -4.92 16.11 -5.75
C ALA A 127 -3.95 17.00 -6.54
#